data_AF-A0A4Q3AJW3-F1
#
_entry.id   AF-A0A4Q3AJW3-F1
#
_cell.length_a   1.000
_cell.length_b   1.000
_cell.length_c   1.000
_cell.angle_alpha   90.00
_cell.angle_beta   90.00
_cell.angle_gamma   90.00
#
_symmetry.space_group_name_H-M   'P 1'
#
loop_
_entity.id
_entity.type
_entity.pdbx_description
1 polymer ?
#
loop_
_entity_poly.entity_id
_entity_poly.type
_entity_poly.pdbx_seq_one_letter_code
_entity_poly.pdbx_strand_id
1 'polypeptide(L)' 'MRFEMVAIPREEFDAMKARLPRATSEGLFDTYRISQNTWYKLRDGLPVKRKTIEQLRARYAQVAKA' A
#
# COMPACT_ATOMS: atom_id res chain seq x y z
N MET A 1 15.29 -4.49 -18.19
CA MET A 1 15.00 -3.54 -17.10
C MET A 1 14.83 -4.33 -15.81
N ARG A 2 15.74 -4.20 -14.83
CA ARG A 2 15.62 -4.90 -13.54
C ARG A 2 14.65 -4.10 -12.66
N PHE A 3 13.54 -4.71 -12.24
CA PHE A 3 12.64 -4.07 -11.29
C PHE A 3 13.23 -4.15 -9.90
N GLU A 4 13.25 -3.03 -9.19
CA GLU A 4 13.62 -3.02 -7.79
C GLU A 4 12.42 -3.43 -6.92
N MET A 5 12.65 -4.39 -6.04
CA MET A 5 11.66 -4.97 -5.15
C MET A 5 11.97 -4.53 -3.72
N VAL A 6 11.01 -3.89 -3.06
CA VAL A 6 11.18 -3.33 -1.70
C VAL A 6 9.99 -3.73 -0.84
N ALA A 7 10.24 -4.00 0.44
CA ALA A 7 9.23 -4.17 1.46
C ALA A 7 9.07 -2.88 2.26
N ILE A 8 7.95 -2.72 2.95
CA ILE A 8 7.75 -1.63 3.91
C ILE A 8 7.81 -2.18 5.33
N PRO A 9 8.22 -1.37 6.32
CA PRO A 9 8.13 -1.75 7.71
C PRO A 9 6.68 -2.00 8.16
N ARG A 10 6.51 -2.82 9.20
CA ARG A 10 5.19 -3.19 9.73
C ARG A 10 4.42 -1.96 10.25
N GLU A 11 5.12 -1.04 10.89
CA GLU A 11 4.54 0.21 11.40
C GLU A 11 3.97 1.10 10.27
N GLU A 12 4.63 1.11 9.10
CA GLU A 12 4.14 1.84 7.94
C GLU A 12 2.85 1.20 7.42
N PHE A 13 2.81 -0.13 7.33
CA PHE A 13 1.62 -0.87 6.95
C PHE A 13 0.45 -0.64 7.92
N ASP A 14 0.70 -0.70 9.23
CA ASP A 14 -0.34 -0.50 10.24
C ASP A 14 -0.90 0.94 10.19
N ALA A 15 -0.06 1.94 9.90
CA ALA A 15 -0.50 3.32 9.72
C ALA A 15 -1.38 3.51 8.47
N MET A 16 -1.07 2.81 7.37
CA MET A 16 -1.96 2.75 6.19
C MET A 16 -3.27 2.02 6.52
N LYS A 17 -3.19 0.89 7.20
CA LYS A 17 -4.37 0.09 7.58
C LYS A 17 -5.35 0.90 8.43
N ALA A 18 -4.85 1.70 9.38
CA ALA A 18 -5.68 2.55 10.23
C ALA A 18 -6.50 3.60 9.46
N ARG A 19 -6.07 3.98 8.25
CA ARG A 19 -6.77 4.93 7.38
C ARG A 19 -7.61 4.27 6.28
N LEU A 20 -7.66 2.94 6.24
CA LEU A 20 -8.43 2.20 5.24
C LEU A 20 -9.88 2.00 5.74
N PRO A 21 -10.90 2.60 5.09
CA PRO A 21 -12.28 2.48 5.58
C PRO A 21 -12.81 1.05 5.51
N ARG A 22 -12.42 0.29 4.47
CA ARG A 22 -12.82 -1.10 4.22
C ARG A 22 -11.70 -1.86 3.55
N ALA A 23 -11.30 -3.00 4.13
CA ALA A 23 -10.26 -3.88 3.58
C ALA A 23 -10.77 -4.85 2.50
N THR A 24 -11.65 -4.38 1.63
CA THR A 24 -12.13 -5.13 0.45
C THR A 24 -11.27 -4.78 -0.77
N SER A 25 -11.33 -5.59 -1.84
CA SER A 25 -10.58 -5.29 -3.07
C SER A 25 -10.97 -3.93 -3.66
N GLU A 26 -12.26 -3.59 -3.66
CA GLU A 26 -12.77 -2.29 -4.09
C GLU A 26 -12.29 -1.16 -3.18
N GLY A 27 -12.41 -1.32 -1.85
CA GLY A 27 -11.96 -0.30 -0.89
C GLY A 27 -10.46 -0.02 -0.98
N LEU A 28 -9.65 -1.05 -1.22
CA LEU A 28 -8.21 -0.91 -1.46
C LEU A 28 -7.90 -0.16 -2.75
N PHE A 29 -8.65 -0.46 -3.81
CA PHE A 29 -8.48 0.23 -5.09
C PHE A 29 -8.92 1.70 -5.00
N ASP A 30 -10.05 1.98 -4.37
CA ASP A 30 -10.56 3.36 -4.25
C ASP A 30 -9.70 4.22 -3.32
N THR A 31 -9.25 3.65 -2.20
CA THR A 31 -8.42 4.37 -1.24
C THR A 31 -6.99 4.52 -1.75
N TYR A 32 -6.35 3.40 -2.15
CA TYR A 32 -4.91 3.33 -2.38
C TYR A 32 -4.50 3.00 -3.81
N ARG A 33 -5.45 2.72 -4.72
CA ARG A 33 -5.18 2.36 -6.12
C ARG A 33 -4.25 1.15 -6.26
N ILE A 34 -4.32 0.22 -5.30
CA ILE A 34 -3.60 -1.05 -5.32
C ILE A 34 -4.57 -2.22 -5.33
N SER A 35 -4.10 -3.37 -5.81
CA SER A 35 -4.87 -4.62 -5.73
C SER A 35 -4.81 -5.23 -4.34
N GLN A 36 -5.78 -6.11 -4.04
CA GLN A 36 -5.79 -6.89 -2.82
C GLN A 36 -4.55 -7.79 -2.66
N ASN A 37 -4.02 -8.32 -3.76
CA ASN A 37 -2.78 -9.09 -3.75
C ASN A 37 -1.57 -8.25 -3.29
N THR A 38 -1.44 -7.02 -3.79
CA THR A 38 -0.40 -6.10 -3.32
C THR A 38 -0.58 -5.82 -1.83
N TRP A 39 -1.80 -5.59 -1.37
CA TRP A 39 -2.09 -5.36 0.05
C TRP A 39 -1.67 -6.53 0.95
N TYR A 40 -1.97 -7.77 0.55
CA TYR A 40 -1.54 -8.95 1.30
C TYR A 40 -0.02 -9.10 1.34
N LYS A 41 0.68 -8.82 0.24
CA LYS A 41 2.14 -8.80 0.24
C LYS A 41 2.70 -7.80 1.25
N LEU A 42 2.14 -6.59 1.30
CA LEU A 42 2.58 -5.57 2.26
C LEU A 42 2.30 -5.99 3.71
N ARG A 43 1.12 -6.57 3.98
CA ARG A 43 0.76 -7.13 5.30
C ARG A 43 1.76 -8.19 5.76
N ASP A 44 2.17 -9.04 4.83
CA ASP A 44 3.05 -10.19 5.10
C ASP A 44 4.55 -9.83 5.00
N GLY A 45 4.89 -8.54 4.84
CA GLY A 45 6.27 -8.06 4.72
C GLY A 45 6.99 -8.47 3.43
N LEU A 46 6.24 -8.95 2.42
CA LEU A 46 6.78 -9.39 1.15
C LEU A 46 7.09 -8.20 0.23
N PRO A 47 8.19 -8.26 -0.52
CA PRO A 47 8.59 -7.14 -1.35
C PRO A 47 7.69 -6.99 -2.58
N VAL A 48 7.44 -5.74 -2.97
CA VAL A 48 6.72 -5.34 -4.19
C VAL A 48 7.57 -4.35 -4.99
N LYS A 49 7.15 -4.00 -6.21
CA LYS A 49 7.91 -3.04 -7.04
C LYS A 49 8.04 -1.70 -6.33
N ARG A 50 9.24 -1.11 -6.31
CA ARG A 50 9.52 0.22 -5.73
C ARG A 50 8.51 1.28 -6.21
N LYS A 51 8.24 1.33 -7.51
CA LYS A 51 7.24 2.23 -8.10
C LYS A 51 5.85 2.09 -7.46
N THR A 52 5.44 0.88 -7.10
CA THR A 52 4.16 0.64 -6.42
C THR A 52 4.16 1.23 -5.00
N ILE A 53 5.27 1.11 -4.26
CA ILE A 53 5.40 1.74 -2.94
C ILE A 53 5.39 3.26 -3.02
N GLU A 54 6.11 3.83 -3.99
CA GLU A 54 6.15 5.28 -4.19
C GLU A 54 4.75 5.85 -4.49
N GLN A 55 4.00 5.20 -5.39
CA GLN A 55 2.62 5.57 -5.70
C GLN A 55 1.69 5.40 -4.50
N LEU A 56 1.84 4.30 -3.75
CA LEU A 56 1.06 4.05 -2.54
C LEU A 56 1.32 5.12 -1.47
N ARG A 57 2.59 5.46 -1.20
CA ARG A 57 2.97 6.51 -0.23
C ARG A 57 2.45 7.87 -0.65
N ALA A 58 2.57 8.23 -1.93
CA ALA A 58 2.01 9.47 -2.45
C ALA A 58 0.48 9.53 -2.26
N ARG A 59 -0.21 8.42 -2.54
CA ARG A 59 -1.66 8.33 -2.33
C ARG A 59 -2.04 8.39 -0.86
N TYR A 60 -1.32 7.68 -0.01
CA TYR A 60 -1.50 7.72 1.44
C TYR A 60 -1.31 9.12 2.01
N ALA A 61 -0.31 9.88 1.55
CA ALA A 61 -0.13 11.27 1.95
C ALA A 61 -1.30 12.19 1.54
N GLN A 62 -1.98 11.90 0.43
CA GLN A 62 -3.21 12.61 0.05
C GLN A 62 -4.38 12.24 0.97
N VAL A 63 -4.56 10.95 1.26
CA VAL A 63 -5.62 10.44 2.16
C VAL A 63 -5.39 10.93 3.59
N ALA A 64 -4.15 11.04 4.06
CA ALA A 64 -3.81 11.50 5.40
C ALA A 64 -4.01 13.00 5.64
N LYS A 65 -4.13 13.80 4.56
CA LYS A 65 -4.41 15.24 4.62
C LYS A 65 -5.91 15.57 4.54
N ALA A 66 -6.73 14.60 4.14
CA ALA A 66 -8.18 14.71 4.07
C ALA A 66 -8.81 14.35 5.41
#